data_AF-U4V5P9-F1
#
_entry.id   AF-U4V5P9-F1
#
_cell.length_a   1.000
_cell.length_b   1.000
_cell.length_c   1.000
_cell.angle_alpha   90.00
_cell.angle_beta   90.00
_cell.angle_gamma   90.00
#
_symmetry.space_group_name_H-M   'P 1'
#
loop_
_entity.id
_entity.type
_entity.pdbx_description
1 polymer ?
#
loop_
_entity_poly.entity_id
_entity_poly.type
_entity_poly.pdbx_seq_one_letter_code
_entity_poly.pdbx_strand_id
1 'polypeptide(L)'
;MIFDKFTLSLITAILGFGIWNIQRFMEDRKNAHAKVLKQDNLVRAIYAEIDFNTTDMEIFLTKNPSLPVLRKAMAEWDDLIPHITDARHTWFYSSRISEMHVISDDLMSQIVRFDGLLEKIKMQVEGLNAKSYSTLSSAGRFKVVVLIRNTAEEAWLCGKDLFRGLEHAYRELELARYQRPELVEIGTLRTRMKALEMRIEAAKTASIR
;
A
#
# COMPACT_ATOMS: atom_id res chain seq x y z
N MET A 1 59.73 41.29 -4.90
CA MET A 1 59.01 40.19 -5.55
C MET A 1 57.64 40.74 -5.97
N ILE A 2 57.53 41.22 -7.20
CA ILE A 2 56.28 41.79 -7.72
C ILE A 2 55.51 40.61 -8.29
N PHE A 3 54.47 40.16 -7.59
CA PHE A 3 53.43 39.37 -8.26
C PHE A 3 52.78 40.31 -9.28
N ASP A 4 53.09 40.11 -10.56
CA ASP A 4 52.49 40.88 -11.63
C ASP A 4 50.96 40.71 -11.60
N LYS A 5 50.19 41.77 -11.92
CA LYS A 5 48.71 41.73 -11.82
C LYS A 5 48.11 40.54 -12.59
N PHE A 6 48.80 40.12 -13.64
CA PHE A 6 48.48 38.95 -14.43
C PHE A 6 48.55 37.63 -13.63
N THR A 7 49.60 37.41 -12.82
CA THR A 7 49.73 36.17 -12.03
C THR A 7 48.70 36.10 -10.91
N LEU A 8 48.37 37.23 -10.27
CA LEU A 8 47.30 37.30 -9.28
C LEU A 8 45.92 36.98 -9.90
N SER A 9 45.63 37.53 -11.09
CA SER A 9 44.40 37.25 -11.82
C SER A 9 44.31 35.77 -12.24
N LEU A 10 45.42 35.18 -12.68
CA LEU A 10 45.47 33.77 -13.08
C LEU A 10 45.24 32.84 -11.88
N ILE A 11 45.88 33.12 -10.74
CA ILE A 11 45.67 32.35 -9.49
C ILE A 11 44.21 32.45 -9.05
N THR A 12 43.61 33.64 -9.08
CA THR A 12 42.22 33.85 -8.69
C THR A 12 41.25 33.11 -9.62
N ALA A 13 41.51 33.11 -10.94
CA ALA A 13 40.71 32.38 -11.91
C ALA A 13 40.81 30.85 -11.72
N ILE A 14 42.01 30.32 -11.47
CA ILE A 14 42.21 28.89 -11.21
C ILE A 14 41.52 28.48 -9.90
N LEU A 15 41.62 29.29 -8.84
CA LEU A 15 40.94 29.02 -7.57
C LEU A 15 39.41 29.08 -7.72
N GLY A 16 38.89 30.09 -8.42
CA GLY A 16 37.46 30.21 -8.71
C GLY A 16 36.93 29.02 -9.52
N PHE A 17 37.67 28.62 -10.57
CA PHE A 17 37.33 27.43 -11.35
C PHE A 17 37.42 26.15 -10.51
N GLY A 18 38.45 26.01 -9.67
CA GLY A 18 38.60 24.86 -8.75
C GLY A 18 37.44 24.75 -7.76
N ILE A 19 37.06 25.86 -7.11
CA ILE A 19 35.92 25.91 -6.19
C ILE A 19 34.62 25.54 -6.91
N TRP A 20 34.40 26.08 -8.11
CA TRP A 20 33.22 25.77 -8.91
C TRP A 20 33.15 24.28 -9.29
N ASN A 21 34.26 23.68 -9.70
CA ASN A 21 34.30 22.23 -10.01
C ASN A 21 34.02 21.37 -8.77
N ILE A 22 34.56 21.74 -7.61
CA ILE A 22 34.30 21.03 -6.35
C ILE A 22 32.82 21.16 -5.95
N GLN A 23 32.25 22.36 -6.03
CA GLN A 23 30.83 22.59 -5.78
C GLN A 23 29.95 21.77 -6.73
N ARG A 24 30.28 21.79 -8.02
CA ARG A 24 29.53 21.03 -9.04
C ARG A 24 29.59 19.53 -8.78
N PHE A 25 30.76 19.00 -8.45
CA PHE A 25 30.92 17.60 -8.10
C PHE A 25 30.15 17.21 -6.84
N MET A 26 30.12 18.08 -5.83
CA MET A 26 29.31 17.87 -4.63
C MET A 26 27.81 17.91 -4.92
N GLU A 27 27.35 18.84 -5.76
CA GLU A 27 25.95 18.93 -6.19
C GLU A 27 25.54 17.68 -6.98
N ASP A 28 26.36 17.23 -7.92
CA ASP A 28 26.08 16.04 -8.74
C ASP A 28 25.96 14.79 -7.86
N ARG A 29 26.84 14.63 -6.85
CA ARG A 29 26.74 13.55 -5.87
C ARG A 29 25.48 13.64 -5.01
N LYS A 30 25.14 14.82 -4.51
CA LYS A 30 23.90 15.04 -3.73
C LYS A 30 22.66 14.73 -4.55
N ASN A 31 22.62 15.15 -5.81
CA ASN A 31 21.53 14.91 -6.73
C ASN A 31 21.37 13.42 -7.05
N ALA A 32 22.49 12.71 -7.27
CA ALA A 32 22.48 11.27 -7.47
C ALA A 32 21.94 10.52 -6.25
N HIS A 33 22.42 10.86 -5.05
CA HIS A 33 21.94 10.24 -3.81
C HIS A 33 20.45 10.53 -3.56
N ALA A 34 20.00 11.77 -3.77
CA ALA A 34 18.60 12.14 -3.66
C ALA A 34 17.71 11.39 -4.66
N LYS A 35 18.21 11.09 -5.87
CA LYS A 35 17.48 10.29 -6.86
C LYS A 35 17.28 8.85 -6.39
N VAL A 36 18.32 8.21 -5.88
CA VAL A 36 18.24 6.84 -5.33
C VAL A 36 17.26 6.79 -4.15
N LEU A 37 17.38 7.72 -3.21
CA LEU A 37 16.47 7.77 -2.05
C LEU A 37 15.00 7.93 -2.46
N LYS A 38 14.72 8.73 -3.50
CA LYS A 38 13.37 8.87 -4.05
C LYS A 38 12.85 7.56 -4.65
N GLN A 39 13.70 6.84 -5.40
CA GLN A 39 13.36 5.53 -5.96
C GLN A 39 13.05 4.52 -4.87
N ASP A 40 13.91 4.42 -3.85
CA ASP A 40 13.73 3.50 -2.73
C ASP A 40 12.41 3.78 -1.98
N ASN A 41 12.12 5.07 -1.74
CA ASN A 41 10.88 5.48 -1.10
C ASN A 41 9.64 5.18 -1.93
N LEU A 42 9.72 5.28 -3.26
CA LEU A 42 8.64 4.89 -4.16
C LEU A 42 8.39 3.38 -4.05
N VAL A 43 9.44 2.56 -4.16
CA VAL A 43 9.31 1.10 -4.07
C VAL A 43 8.74 0.68 -2.73
N ARG A 44 9.20 1.25 -1.62
CA ARG A 44 8.66 0.98 -0.28
C ARG A 44 7.18 1.37 -0.16
N ALA A 45 6.79 2.51 -0.74
CA ALA A 45 5.40 2.96 -0.71
C ALA A 45 4.47 2.04 -1.52
N ILE A 46 4.88 1.65 -2.72
CA ILE A 46 4.14 0.71 -3.56
C ILE A 46 4.06 -0.66 -2.88
N TYR A 47 5.16 -1.15 -2.32
CA TYR A 47 5.16 -2.41 -1.57
C TYR A 47 4.17 -2.39 -0.40
N ALA A 48 4.14 -1.30 0.38
CA ALA A 48 3.19 -1.14 1.49
C ALA A 48 1.73 -1.08 1.02
N GLU A 49 1.47 -0.43 -0.12
CA GLU A 49 0.14 -0.40 -0.72
C GLU A 49 -0.32 -1.79 -1.17
N ILE A 50 0.55 -2.55 -1.84
CA ILE A 50 0.27 -3.93 -2.24
C ILE A 50 0.05 -4.81 -1.00
N ASP A 51 0.86 -4.66 0.06
CA ASP A 51 0.72 -5.42 1.32
C ASP A 51 -0.61 -5.16 2.00
N PHE A 52 -1.02 -3.89 2.10
CA PHE A 52 -2.30 -3.52 2.67
C PHE A 52 -3.46 -4.18 1.91
N ASN A 53 -3.53 -3.99 0.59
CA ASN A 53 -4.63 -4.50 -0.21
C ASN A 53 -4.65 -6.03 -0.28
N THR A 54 -3.48 -6.67 -0.42
CA THR A 54 -3.40 -8.14 -0.48
C THR A 54 -3.83 -8.77 0.83
N THR A 55 -3.43 -8.17 1.96
CA THR A 55 -3.86 -8.63 3.29
C THR A 55 -5.35 -8.43 3.49
N ASP A 56 -5.92 -7.33 2.98
CA ASP A 56 -7.36 -7.10 3.07
C ASP A 56 -8.15 -8.11 2.23
N MET A 57 -7.67 -8.47 1.02
CA MET A 57 -8.26 -9.54 0.21
C MET A 57 -8.18 -10.89 0.92
N GLU A 58 -7.07 -11.20 1.58
CA GLU A 58 -6.93 -12.43 2.38
C GLU A 58 -7.97 -12.48 3.50
N ILE A 59 -8.16 -11.38 4.23
CA ILE A 59 -9.18 -11.26 5.28
C ILE A 59 -10.59 -11.43 4.69
N PHE A 60 -10.87 -10.79 3.57
CA PHE A 60 -12.14 -10.91 2.87
C PHE A 60 -12.41 -12.38 2.47
N LEU A 61 -11.43 -13.09 1.93
CA LEU A 61 -11.59 -14.48 1.47
C LEU A 61 -11.74 -15.47 2.64
N THR A 62 -11.09 -15.20 3.78
CA THR A 62 -11.03 -16.11 4.94
C THR A 62 -12.16 -15.89 5.95
N LYS A 63 -12.57 -14.64 6.20
CA LYS A 63 -13.55 -14.31 7.25
C LYS A 63 -15.00 -14.30 6.77
N ASN A 64 -15.23 -14.24 5.46
CA ASN A 64 -16.59 -14.25 4.93
C ASN A 64 -17.23 -15.65 4.96
N PRO A 65 -18.57 -15.72 5.04
CA PRO A 65 -19.29 -16.98 4.92
C PRO A 65 -18.88 -17.78 3.68
N SER A 66 -18.88 -19.11 3.79
CA SER A 66 -18.60 -19.97 2.65
C SER A 66 -19.68 -19.82 1.57
N LEU A 67 -19.30 -20.05 0.30
CA LEU A 67 -20.23 -19.95 -0.82
C LEU A 67 -21.51 -20.80 -0.66
N PRO A 68 -21.48 -22.03 -0.12
CA PRO A 68 -22.70 -22.79 0.15
C PRO A 68 -23.64 -22.13 1.17
N VAL A 69 -23.08 -21.56 2.24
CA VAL A 69 -23.87 -20.85 3.26
C VAL A 69 -24.50 -19.60 2.65
N LEU A 70 -23.73 -18.84 1.89
CA LEU A 70 -24.24 -17.64 1.22
C LEU A 70 -25.32 -17.98 0.17
N ARG A 71 -25.12 -19.05 -0.61
CA ARG A 71 -26.11 -19.53 -1.58
C ARG A 71 -27.44 -19.86 -0.91
N LYS A 72 -27.38 -20.55 0.24
CA LYS A 72 -28.57 -20.90 1.01
C LYS A 72 -29.27 -19.65 1.53
N ALA A 73 -28.54 -18.72 2.15
CA ALA A 73 -29.09 -17.47 2.67
C ALA A 73 -29.76 -16.62 1.57
N MET A 74 -29.14 -16.50 0.40
CA MET A 74 -29.71 -15.76 -0.73
C MET A 74 -30.90 -16.46 -1.40
N ALA A 75 -31.06 -17.77 -1.21
CA ALA A 75 -32.24 -18.51 -1.68
C ALA A 75 -33.40 -18.42 -0.69
N GLU A 76 -33.11 -18.25 0.61
CA GLU A 76 -34.12 -18.10 1.66
C GLU A 76 -34.65 -16.67 1.75
N TRP A 77 -33.79 -15.66 1.53
CA TRP A 77 -34.13 -14.24 1.65
C TRP A 77 -34.01 -13.52 0.31
N ASP A 78 -35.16 -13.25 -0.31
CA ASP A 78 -35.24 -12.67 -1.65
C ASP A 78 -34.77 -11.20 -1.72
N ASP A 79 -34.66 -10.48 -0.61
CA ASP A 79 -34.18 -9.11 -0.55
C ASP A 79 -32.74 -8.99 -0.01
N LEU A 80 -32.08 -10.11 0.30
CA LEU A 80 -30.73 -10.10 0.83
C LEU A 80 -29.72 -9.53 -0.16
N ILE A 81 -29.04 -8.46 0.26
CA ILE A 81 -27.86 -7.90 -0.41
C ILE A 81 -26.68 -8.05 0.54
N PRO A 82 -25.65 -8.85 0.20
CA PRO A 82 -24.47 -8.98 1.04
C PRO A 82 -23.76 -7.63 1.16
N HIS A 83 -23.50 -7.22 2.40
CA HIS A 83 -22.71 -6.01 2.65
C HIS A 83 -21.24 -6.30 2.37
N ILE A 84 -20.68 -5.68 1.33
CA ILE A 84 -19.26 -5.72 0.99
C ILE A 84 -18.77 -4.27 0.97
N THR A 85 -17.74 -3.98 1.76
CA THR A 85 -17.15 -2.64 1.85
C THR A 85 -15.94 -2.54 0.91
N ASP A 86 -15.88 -1.47 0.11
CA ASP A 86 -14.64 -1.09 -0.56
C ASP A 86 -13.75 -0.30 0.41
N ALA A 87 -12.59 -0.87 0.75
CA ALA A 87 -11.58 -0.24 1.60
C ALA A 87 -10.19 -0.22 0.92
N ARG A 88 -10.15 -0.29 -0.42
CA ARG A 88 -8.89 -0.35 -1.17
C ARG A 88 -8.06 0.93 -0.98
N HIS A 89 -6.76 0.77 -1.08
CA HIS A 89 -5.81 1.88 -1.07
C HIS A 89 -5.04 1.90 -2.41
N THR A 90 -5.26 2.89 -3.26
CA THR A 90 -4.61 2.98 -4.59
C THR A 90 -3.90 4.32 -4.79
N TRP A 91 -3.73 5.08 -3.71
CA TRP A 91 -3.23 6.46 -3.76
C TRP A 91 -1.77 6.53 -4.20
N PHE A 92 -0.91 5.63 -3.72
CA PHE A 92 0.52 5.70 -4.05
C PHE A 92 0.77 5.38 -5.51
N TYR A 93 0.16 4.33 -6.05
CA TYR A 93 0.21 4.07 -7.48
C TYR A 93 -0.36 5.24 -8.30
N SER A 94 -1.58 5.68 -7.99
CA SER A 94 -2.27 6.69 -8.79
C SER A 94 -1.55 8.05 -8.79
N SER A 95 -1.02 8.46 -7.64
CA SER A 95 -0.33 9.76 -7.50
C SER A 95 1.09 9.76 -8.07
N ARG A 96 1.69 8.59 -8.31
CA ARG A 96 3.09 8.46 -8.73
C ARG A 96 3.29 7.64 -10.00
N ILE A 97 2.24 7.48 -10.81
CA ILE A 97 2.30 6.71 -12.06
C ILE A 97 3.42 7.20 -13.01
N SER A 98 3.69 8.51 -13.04
CA SER A 98 4.78 9.08 -13.85
C SER A 98 6.19 8.67 -13.38
N GLU A 99 6.31 8.26 -12.13
CA GLU A 99 7.57 7.83 -11.51
C GLU A 99 7.80 6.31 -11.64
N MET A 100 6.82 5.55 -12.16
CA MET A 100 6.87 4.09 -12.26
C MET A 100 7.94 3.56 -13.22
N HIS A 101 8.48 4.39 -14.10
CA HIS A 101 9.57 4.06 -15.02
C HIS A 101 10.86 3.59 -14.32
N VAL A 102 10.96 3.76 -13.01
CA VAL A 102 12.08 3.29 -12.20
C VAL A 102 11.95 1.81 -11.81
N ILE A 103 10.75 1.23 -11.97
CA ILE A 103 10.46 -0.18 -11.74
C ILE A 103 10.62 -0.95 -13.06
N SER A 104 11.11 -2.19 -13.00
CA SER A 104 11.25 -3.02 -14.20
C SER A 104 9.91 -3.21 -14.93
N ASP A 105 9.94 -3.28 -16.25
CA ASP A 105 8.73 -3.37 -17.08
C ASP A 105 7.82 -4.54 -16.69
N ASP A 106 8.42 -5.69 -16.34
CA ASP A 106 7.68 -6.87 -15.88
C ASP A 106 6.92 -6.59 -14.58
N LEU A 107 7.60 -6.04 -13.56
CA LEU A 107 6.96 -5.69 -12.29
C LEU A 107 5.93 -4.57 -12.46
N MET A 108 6.22 -3.58 -13.30
CA MET A 108 5.28 -2.52 -13.63
C MET A 108 4.00 -3.10 -14.22
N SER A 109 4.09 -4.04 -15.17
CA SER A 109 2.92 -4.70 -15.77
C SER A 109 2.06 -5.44 -14.74
N GLN A 110 2.71 -6.09 -13.76
CA GLN A 110 2.03 -6.79 -12.67
C GLN A 110 1.36 -5.81 -11.71
N ILE A 111 2.00 -4.67 -11.40
CA ILE A 111 1.41 -3.61 -10.56
C ILE A 111 0.16 -3.04 -11.24
N VAL A 112 0.26 -2.69 -12.53
CA VAL A 112 -0.91 -2.20 -13.30
C VAL A 112 -2.03 -3.25 -13.31
N ARG A 113 -1.70 -4.54 -13.47
CA ARG A 113 -2.70 -5.62 -13.39
C ARG A 113 -3.36 -5.67 -12.01
N PHE A 114 -2.58 -5.58 -10.94
CA PHE A 114 -3.10 -5.60 -9.57
C PHE A 114 -4.04 -4.43 -9.31
N ASP A 115 -3.65 -3.20 -9.63
CA ASP A 115 -4.51 -2.03 -9.50
C ASP A 115 -5.75 -2.08 -10.40
N GLY A 116 -5.63 -2.66 -11.59
CA GLY A 116 -6.76 -2.93 -12.47
C GLY A 116 -7.76 -3.92 -11.87
N LEU A 117 -7.28 -4.98 -11.20
CA LEU A 117 -8.12 -5.93 -10.47
C LEU A 117 -8.82 -5.25 -9.29
N LEU A 118 -8.10 -4.42 -8.54
CA LEU A 118 -8.67 -3.60 -7.48
C LEU A 118 -9.82 -2.73 -8.01
N GLU A 119 -9.63 -2.00 -9.11
CA GLU A 119 -10.69 -1.15 -9.68
C GLU A 119 -11.88 -1.97 -10.19
N LYS A 120 -11.62 -3.13 -10.78
CA LYS A 120 -12.67 -4.06 -11.19
C LYS A 120 -13.51 -4.53 -10.00
N ILE A 121 -12.89 -4.83 -8.85
CA ILE A 121 -13.60 -5.23 -7.62
C ILE A 121 -14.52 -4.10 -7.15
N LYS A 122 -14.04 -2.86 -7.10
CA LYS A 122 -14.89 -1.70 -6.74
C LYS A 122 -16.10 -1.59 -7.63
N MET A 123 -15.92 -1.62 -8.94
CA MET A 123 -17.06 -1.50 -9.86
C MET A 123 -18.08 -2.64 -9.66
N GLN A 124 -17.60 -3.85 -9.33
CA GLN A 124 -18.50 -4.96 -9.01
C GLN A 124 -19.23 -4.77 -7.66
N VAL A 125 -18.55 -4.25 -6.63
CA VAL A 125 -19.13 -3.95 -5.31
C VAL A 125 -20.16 -2.81 -5.43
N GLU A 126 -19.84 -1.74 -6.14
CA GLU A 126 -20.79 -0.67 -6.46
C GLU A 126 -22.01 -1.21 -7.21
N GLY A 127 -21.80 -2.17 -8.11
CA GLY A 127 -22.85 -2.88 -8.83
C GLY A 127 -23.86 -3.61 -7.93
N LEU A 128 -23.49 -4.02 -6.71
CA LEU A 128 -24.43 -4.61 -5.74
C LEU A 128 -25.46 -3.59 -5.24
N ASN A 129 -25.11 -2.31 -5.20
CA ASN A 129 -25.98 -1.23 -4.75
C ASN A 129 -26.84 -0.66 -5.90
N ALA A 130 -26.61 -1.09 -7.14
CA ALA A 130 -27.40 -0.64 -8.29
C ALA A 130 -28.82 -1.22 -8.24
N LYS A 131 -29.82 -0.43 -8.64
CA LYS A 131 -31.23 -0.86 -8.70
C LYS A 131 -31.42 -2.14 -9.52
N SER A 132 -30.67 -2.29 -10.61
CA SER A 132 -30.70 -3.47 -11.49
C SER A 132 -30.27 -4.77 -10.80
N TYR A 133 -29.51 -4.70 -9.70
CA TYR A 133 -29.13 -5.89 -8.95
C TYR A 133 -30.36 -6.58 -8.32
N SER A 134 -31.28 -5.77 -7.77
CA SER A 134 -32.52 -6.26 -7.15
C SER A 134 -33.47 -6.95 -8.13
N THR A 135 -33.35 -6.67 -9.44
CA THR A 135 -34.18 -7.30 -10.47
C THR A 135 -33.66 -8.67 -10.93
N LEU A 136 -32.48 -9.08 -10.48
CA LEU A 136 -31.90 -10.39 -10.80
C LEU A 136 -32.54 -11.49 -9.96
N SER A 137 -32.65 -12.69 -10.54
CA SER A 137 -32.99 -13.89 -9.76
C SER A 137 -31.97 -14.16 -8.66
N SER A 138 -32.35 -14.89 -7.62
CA SER A 138 -31.46 -15.26 -6.51
C SER A 138 -30.20 -16.00 -7.01
N ALA A 139 -30.33 -16.84 -8.04
CA ALA A 139 -29.19 -17.46 -8.72
C ALA A 139 -28.31 -16.45 -9.47
N GLY A 140 -28.90 -15.44 -10.13
CA GLY A 140 -28.18 -14.35 -10.78
C GLY A 140 -27.40 -13.49 -9.79
N ARG A 141 -28.04 -13.07 -8.69
CA ARG A 141 -27.41 -12.32 -7.61
C ARG A 141 -26.26 -13.09 -6.96
N PHE A 142 -26.45 -14.38 -6.72
CA PHE A 142 -25.39 -15.25 -6.20
C PHE A 142 -24.18 -15.32 -7.15
N LYS A 143 -24.39 -15.41 -8.47
CA LYS A 143 -23.30 -15.39 -9.46
C LYS A 143 -22.48 -14.10 -9.42
N VAL A 144 -23.11 -12.95 -9.19
CA VAL A 144 -22.40 -11.67 -9.03
C VAL A 144 -21.48 -11.70 -7.81
N VAL A 145 -21.95 -12.24 -6.68
CA VAL A 145 -21.11 -12.33 -5.48
C VAL A 145 -19.95 -13.31 -5.68
N VAL A 146 -20.17 -14.42 -6.38
CA VAL A 146 -19.11 -15.35 -6.78
C VAL A 146 -18.07 -14.64 -7.67
N LEU A 147 -18.51 -13.79 -8.60
CA LEU A 147 -17.61 -13.03 -9.45
C LEU A 147 -16.72 -12.07 -8.64
N ILE A 148 -17.28 -11.37 -7.63
CA ILE A 148 -16.52 -10.52 -6.71
C ILE A 148 -15.47 -11.34 -5.98
N ARG A 149 -15.88 -12.48 -5.41
CA ARG A 149 -14.96 -13.38 -4.68
C ARG A 149 -13.83 -13.89 -5.57
N ASN A 150 -14.13 -14.33 -6.78
CA ASN A 150 -13.11 -14.82 -7.72
C ASN A 150 -12.14 -13.71 -8.13
N THR A 151 -12.65 -12.49 -8.35
CA THR A 151 -11.80 -11.33 -8.69
C THR A 151 -10.91 -10.95 -7.49
N ALA A 152 -11.43 -11.02 -6.26
CA ALA A 152 -10.64 -10.81 -5.03
C ALA A 152 -9.56 -11.90 -4.83
N GLU A 153 -9.86 -13.16 -5.15
CA GLU A 153 -8.88 -14.25 -5.14
C GLU A 153 -7.78 -14.04 -6.19
N GLU A 154 -8.15 -13.61 -7.41
CA GLU A 154 -7.17 -13.26 -8.43
C GLU A 154 -6.26 -12.10 -7.99
N ALA A 155 -6.85 -11.06 -7.38
CA ALA A 155 -6.09 -9.93 -6.85
C ALA A 155 -5.14 -10.38 -5.72
N TRP A 156 -5.63 -11.22 -4.79
CA TRP A 156 -4.82 -11.77 -3.71
C TRP A 156 -3.61 -12.56 -4.23
N LEU A 157 -3.82 -13.46 -5.21
CA LEU A 157 -2.74 -14.22 -5.83
C LEU A 157 -1.74 -13.31 -6.56
N CYS A 158 -2.24 -12.34 -7.33
CA CYS A 158 -1.40 -11.36 -8.01
C CYS A 158 -0.53 -10.55 -7.02
N GLY A 159 -1.10 -10.11 -5.90
CA GLY A 159 -0.38 -9.41 -4.85
C GLY A 159 0.72 -10.26 -4.21
N LYS A 160 0.47 -11.56 -4.00
CA LYS A 160 1.48 -12.49 -3.49
C LYS A 160 2.65 -12.70 -4.44
N ASP A 161 2.37 -12.79 -5.74
CA ASP A 161 3.41 -12.91 -6.75
C ASP A 161 4.22 -11.61 -6.86
N LEU A 162 3.55 -10.45 -6.75
CA LEU A 162 4.20 -9.13 -6.68
C LEU A 162 5.17 -9.01 -5.50
N PHE A 163 4.85 -9.52 -4.31
CA PHE A 163 5.80 -9.50 -3.17
C PHE A 163 7.08 -10.24 -3.52
N ARG A 164 6.96 -11.44 -4.08
CA ARG A 164 8.13 -12.25 -4.46
C ARG A 164 8.98 -11.52 -5.50
N GLY A 165 8.34 -10.90 -6.48
CA GLY A 165 9.01 -10.11 -7.50
C GLY A 165 9.74 -8.89 -6.94
N LEU A 166 9.07 -8.11 -6.08
CA LEU A 166 9.63 -6.91 -5.46
C LEU A 166 10.75 -7.23 -4.46
N GLU A 167 10.57 -8.23 -3.61
CA GLU A 167 11.59 -8.68 -2.65
C GLU A 167 12.84 -9.23 -3.36
N HIS A 168 12.66 -9.90 -4.49
CA HIS A 168 13.77 -10.38 -5.30
C HIS A 168 14.51 -9.24 -6.01
N ALA A 169 13.77 -8.34 -6.68
CA ALA A 169 14.35 -7.25 -7.46
C ALA A 169 15.00 -6.18 -6.57
N TYR A 170 14.46 -5.93 -5.38
CA TYR A 170 14.90 -4.88 -4.46
C TYR A 170 15.41 -5.45 -3.12
N ARG A 171 16.24 -6.48 -3.20
CA ARG A 171 16.78 -7.19 -2.03
C ARG A 171 17.46 -6.26 -1.01
N GLU A 172 18.14 -5.23 -1.49
CA GLU A 172 18.86 -4.25 -0.66
C GLU A 172 17.93 -3.38 0.19
N LEU A 173 16.64 -3.29 -0.16
CA LEU A 173 15.67 -2.50 0.60
C LEU A 173 15.13 -3.22 1.84
N GLU A 174 15.41 -4.52 2.00
CA GLU A 174 14.93 -5.34 3.12
C GLU A 174 13.42 -5.19 3.33
N LEU A 175 12.67 -5.26 2.23
CA LEU A 175 11.21 -5.14 2.25
C LEU A 175 10.63 -6.24 3.14
N ALA A 176 9.75 -5.84 4.07
CA ALA A 176 9.12 -6.75 5.01
C ALA A 176 7.64 -6.42 5.11
N ARG A 177 6.81 -7.45 5.03
CA ARG A 177 5.36 -7.32 5.20
C ARG A 177 5.02 -6.84 6.61
N TYR A 178 4.04 -5.96 6.71
CA TYR A 178 3.52 -5.52 7.98
C TYR A 178 2.66 -6.63 8.60
N GLN A 179 3.04 -7.09 9.79
CA GLN A 179 2.19 -8.00 10.55
C GLN A 179 1.02 -7.21 11.15
N ARG A 180 -0.15 -7.29 10.51
CA ARG A 180 -1.38 -6.72 11.05
C ARG A 180 -1.71 -7.42 12.37
N PRO A 181 -1.83 -6.69 13.50
CA PRO A 181 -2.29 -7.29 14.74
C PRO A 181 -3.65 -7.93 14.48
N GLU A 182 -3.84 -9.18 14.91
CA GLU A 182 -5.17 -9.78 14.90
C GLU A 182 -6.15 -8.84 15.61
N LEU A 183 -7.39 -8.78 15.11
CA LEU A 183 -8.47 -8.05 15.78
C LEU A 183 -8.55 -8.61 17.21
N VAL A 184 -8.04 -7.83 18.16
CA VAL A 184 -7.98 -8.24 19.56
C VAL A 184 -9.41 -8.49 20.02
N GLU A 185 -9.69 -9.69 20.51
CA GLU A 185 -11.03 -10.02 21.01
C GLU A 185 -11.52 -8.96 21.99
N ILE A 186 -12.82 -8.64 21.93
CA ILE A 186 -13.46 -7.65 22.81
C ILE A 186 -13.18 -7.95 24.28
N GLY A 187 -13.08 -9.23 24.67
CA GLY A 187 -12.70 -9.64 26.03
C GLY A 187 -11.31 -9.15 26.42
N THR A 188 -10.32 -9.32 25.54
CA THR A 188 -8.94 -8.87 25.74
C THR A 188 -8.83 -7.34 25.75
N LEU A 189 -9.59 -6.64 24.89
CA LEU A 189 -9.67 -5.18 24.93
C LEU A 189 -10.27 -4.68 26.25
N ARG A 190 -11.32 -5.32 26.75
CA ARG A 190 -11.95 -4.99 28.04
C ARG A 190 -10.98 -5.19 29.21
N THR A 191 -10.19 -6.26 29.18
CA THR A 191 -9.14 -6.51 30.18
C THR A 191 -8.05 -5.45 30.14
N ARG A 192 -7.58 -5.06 28.95
CA ARG A 192 -6.59 -3.98 28.78
C ARG A 192 -7.13 -2.64 29.25
N MET A 193 -8.40 -2.34 28.99
CA MET A 193 -9.06 -1.10 29.43
C MET A 193 -9.11 -1.02 30.96
N LYS A 194 -9.55 -2.10 31.64
CA LYS A 194 -9.53 -2.17 33.11
C LYS A 194 -8.13 -2.02 33.69
N ALA A 195 -7.12 -2.64 33.07
CA ALA A 195 -5.73 -2.49 33.50
C ALA A 195 -5.24 -1.04 33.35
N LEU A 196 -5.67 -0.33 32.29
CA LEU A 196 -5.36 1.08 32.09
C LEU A 196 -6.04 1.96 33.14
N GLU A 197 -7.32 1.73 33.43
CA GLU A 197 -8.07 2.45 34.46
C GLU A 197 -7.40 2.30 35.83
N MET A 198 -7.01 1.08 36.20
CA MET A 198 -6.28 0.85 37.46
C MET A 198 -4.94 1.57 37.51
N ARG A 199 -4.21 1.65 36.39
CA ARG A 199 -2.93 2.39 36.31
C ARG A 199 -3.14 3.89 36.42
N ILE A 200 -4.21 4.42 35.81
CA ILE A 200 -4.57 5.84 35.91
C ILE A 200 -4.94 6.19 37.36
N GLU A 201 -5.74 5.36 38.02
CA GLU A 201 -6.12 5.60 39.42
C GLU A 201 -4.92 5.47 40.37
N ALA A 202 -4.03 4.48 40.15
CA ALA A 202 -2.79 4.39 40.91
C ALA A 202 -1.90 5.62 40.71
N ALA A 203 -1.79 6.13 39.47
CA ALA A 203 -1.03 7.35 39.16
C ALA A 203 -1.64 8.61 39.78
N LYS A 204 -2.98 8.76 39.78
CA LYS A 204 -3.67 9.85 40.48
C LYS A 204 -3.41 9.81 41.98
N THR A 205 -3.49 8.63 42.58
CA THR A 205 -3.26 8.45 44.02
C THR A 205 -1.81 8.74 44.40
N ALA A 206 -0.86 8.43 43.53
CA ALA A 206 0.55 8.76 43.70
C ALA A 206 0.87 10.25 43.46
N SER A 207 0.10 10.95 42.63
CA SER A 207 0.24 12.39 42.33
C SER A 207 -0.32 13.30 43.44
N ILE A 208 -1.16 12.76 44.33
CA ILE A 208 -1.79 13.49 45.45
C ILE A 208 -0.95 13.38 46.75
N ARG A 209 0.13 12.59 46.76
CA ARG A 209 1.13 12.55 47.84
C ARG A 209 2.34 13.42 47.51
#